data_AF-A0A432P3F5-F1
#
_entry.id   AF-A0A432P3F5-F1
#
_cell.length_a   1.000
_cell.length_b   1.000
_cell.length_c   1.000
_cell.angle_alpha   90.00
_cell.angle_beta   90.00
_cell.angle_gamma   90.00
#
_symmetry.space_group_name_H-M   'P 1'
#
loop_
_entity.id
_entity.type
_entity.pdbx_description
1 polymer ?
#
loop_
_entity_poly.entity_id
_entity_poly.type
_entity_poly.pdbx_seq_one_letter_code
_entity_poly.pdbx_strand_id
1 'polypeptide(L)'
;MVLKYHNFFIPENDGWQPDDLTDFGFTMDFYVGGDDGSDAFTALVCSPSWFARERGGEVTSGRNIIFMPRFDRNALDNFLKGICAEENGKSSETTMLKIDGIGEWEYRYRS
;
A
#
# COMPACT_ATOMS: atom_id res chain seq x y z
N MET A 1 10.17 19.38 4.04
CA MET A 1 10.33 18.00 4.53
C MET A 1 10.22 17.08 3.34
N VAL A 2 11.18 16.17 3.14
CA VAL A 2 11.14 15.20 2.03
C VAL A 2 10.58 13.91 2.58
N LEU A 3 9.41 13.50 2.12
CA LEU A 3 8.79 12.23 2.51
C LEU A 3 9.48 11.09 1.77
N LYS A 4 9.89 10.07 2.51
CA LYS A 4 10.60 8.90 2.00
C LYS A 4 9.81 7.66 2.34
N TYR A 5 9.73 6.76 1.36
CA TYR A 5 9.33 5.39 1.61
C TYR A 5 10.42 4.69 2.43
N HIS A 6 10.02 3.98 3.49
CA HIS A 6 10.94 3.19 4.30
C HIS A 6 10.90 1.71 3.92
N ASN A 7 9.74 1.09 4.11
CA ASN A 7 9.48 -0.34 3.88
C ASN A 7 7.97 -0.63 3.97
N PHE A 8 7.59 -1.89 3.74
CA PHE A 8 6.28 -2.42 4.08
C PHE A 8 6.42 -3.65 4.99
N PHE A 9 5.35 -3.95 5.72
CA PHE A 9 5.23 -5.06 6.65
C PHE A 9 3.98 -5.88 6.31
N ILE A 10 4.16 -7.20 6.23
CA ILE A 10 3.05 -8.15 6.08
C ILE A 10 2.90 -8.85 7.44
N PRO A 11 1.70 -8.84 8.07
CA PRO A 11 1.50 -9.37 9.43
C PRO A 11 1.84 -10.84 9.66
N GLU A 12 2.06 -11.62 8.60
CA GLU A 12 2.28 -13.05 8.65
C GLU A 12 3.73 -13.43 9.05
N ASN A 13 4.74 -12.97 8.29
CA ASN A 13 6.18 -13.06 8.59
C ASN A 13 7.04 -12.44 7.46
N ASP A 14 8.35 -12.26 7.71
CA ASP A 14 9.32 -11.63 6.79
C ASP A 14 9.55 -12.38 5.45
N GLY A 15 9.15 -13.65 5.37
CA GLY A 15 9.29 -14.49 4.17
C GLY A 15 7.96 -14.92 3.55
N TRP A 16 6.86 -14.35 4.02
CA TRP A 16 5.53 -14.80 3.61
C TRP A 16 5.26 -14.50 2.14
N GLN A 17 4.58 -15.44 1.50
CA GLN A 17 3.99 -15.29 0.17
C GLN A 17 2.66 -16.07 0.15
N PRO A 18 1.71 -15.71 -0.71
CA PRO A 18 0.48 -16.48 -0.89
C PRO A 18 0.79 -17.85 -1.53
N ASP A 19 -0.06 -18.84 -1.22
CA ASP A 19 0.04 -20.18 -1.81
C ASP A 19 -0.18 -20.15 -3.34
N ASP A 20 -1.14 -19.34 -3.79
CA ASP A 20 -1.35 -19.03 -5.21
C ASP A 20 -0.86 -17.61 -5.52
N LEU A 21 0.23 -17.51 -6.27
CA LEU A 21 0.83 -16.24 -6.66
C LEU A 21 -0.03 -15.44 -7.65
N THR A 22 -1.10 -15.99 -8.22
CA THR A 22 -1.98 -15.35 -9.21
C THR A 22 -3.42 -15.15 -8.72
N ASP A 23 -3.74 -15.64 -7.52
CA ASP A 23 -5.07 -15.56 -6.93
C ASP A 23 -4.98 -15.36 -5.40
N PHE A 24 -4.75 -14.10 -5.00
CA PHE A 24 -4.49 -13.75 -3.60
C PHE A 24 -5.11 -12.41 -3.22
N GLY A 25 -5.31 -12.22 -1.91
CA GLY A 25 -5.63 -10.95 -1.27
C GLY A 25 -5.16 -10.94 0.18
N PHE A 26 -4.41 -9.92 0.57
CA PHE A 26 -3.91 -9.75 1.94
C PHE A 26 -3.74 -8.28 2.29
N THR A 27 -3.78 -7.94 3.57
CA THR A 27 -3.51 -6.60 4.06
C THR A 27 -2.04 -6.46 4.43
N MET A 28 -1.47 -5.29 4.15
CA MET A 28 -0.12 -4.92 4.59
C MET A 28 -0.12 -3.48 5.07
N ASP A 29 0.88 -3.15 5.86
CA ASP A 29 1.18 -1.76 6.21
C ASP A 29 2.44 -1.31 5.47
N PHE A 30 2.47 -0.06 5.02
CA PHE A 30 3.68 0.55 4.49
C PHE A 30 3.95 1.90 5.16
N TYR A 31 5.22 2.23 5.27
CA TYR A 31 5.66 3.36 6.09
C TYR A 31 6.26 4.46 5.23
N VAL A 32 5.72 5.67 5.38
CA VAL A 32 6.21 6.86 4.70
C VAL A 32 6.50 7.95 5.72
N GLY A 33 7.69 8.54 5.68
CA GLY A 33 8.15 9.41 6.75
C GLY A 33 9.36 10.27 6.39
N GLY A 34 9.76 11.10 7.34
CA GLY A 34 10.99 11.87 7.30
C GLY A 34 11.93 11.48 8.44
N ASP A 35 12.89 12.35 8.74
CA ASP A 35 13.90 12.10 9.77
C ASP A 35 13.32 12.16 11.21
N ASP A 36 12.09 12.67 11.37
CA ASP A 36 11.34 12.84 12.62
C ASP A 36 10.34 11.71 12.91
N GLY A 37 10.16 10.78 11.97
CA GLY A 37 9.25 9.64 12.12
C GLY A 37 8.57 9.24 10.82
N SER A 38 7.86 8.11 10.86
CA SER A 38 7.10 7.58 9.74
C SER A 38 5.66 7.30 10.13
N ASP A 39 4.75 7.59 9.22
CA ASP A 39 3.35 7.23 9.29
C ASP A 39 3.12 5.87 8.61
N ALA A 40 2.29 5.04 9.21
CA ALA A 40 1.82 3.78 8.63
C ALA A 40 0.55 3.98 7.81
N PHE A 41 0.50 3.28 6.68
CA PHE A 41 -0.62 3.26 5.77
C PHE A 41 -0.99 1.80 5.47
N THR A 42 -2.25 1.44 5.72
CA THR A 42 -2.74 0.07 5.50
C THR A 42 -3.35 -0.07 4.12
N ALA A 43 -2.90 -1.05 3.33
CA ALA A 43 -3.45 -1.34 2.00
C ALA A 43 -3.83 -2.82 1.85
N LEU A 44 -4.89 -3.07 1.09
CA LEU A 44 -5.21 -4.39 0.56
C LEU A 44 -4.42 -4.60 -0.73
N VAL A 45 -3.54 -5.60 -0.75
CA VAL A 45 -2.86 -6.03 -1.98
C VAL A 45 -3.54 -7.28 -2.48
N CYS A 46 -3.99 -7.28 -3.72
CA CYS A 46 -4.68 -8.43 -4.29
C CYS A 46 -4.51 -8.57 -5.80
N SER A 47 -4.72 -9.79 -6.27
CA SER A 47 -4.90 -10.06 -7.69
C SER A 47 -6.29 -9.59 -8.17
N PRO A 48 -6.42 -9.14 -9.44
CA PRO A 48 -7.72 -8.76 -9.99
C PRO A 48 -8.75 -9.89 -9.97
N SER A 49 -8.32 -11.13 -10.19
CA SER A 49 -9.14 -12.35 -10.12
C SER A 49 -9.73 -12.55 -8.73
N TRP A 50 -8.89 -12.49 -7.70
CA TRP A 50 -9.32 -12.58 -6.30
C TRP A 50 -10.32 -11.48 -5.96
N PHE A 51 -10.03 -10.24 -6.33
CA PHE A 51 -10.93 -9.12 -6.05
C PHE A 51 -12.30 -9.28 -6.72
N ALA A 52 -12.33 -9.69 -7.98
CA ALA A 52 -13.58 -9.93 -8.70
C ALA A 52 -14.42 -11.03 -8.04
N ARG A 53 -13.79 -12.10 -7.54
CA ARG A 53 -14.48 -13.19 -6.83
C ARG A 53 -15.02 -12.75 -5.47
N GLU A 54 -14.18 -12.11 -4.66
CA GLU A 54 -14.52 -11.82 -3.25
C GLU A 54 -15.32 -10.52 -3.07
N ARG A 55 -15.15 -9.55 -3.97
CA ARG A 55 -15.73 -8.19 -3.83
C ARG A 55 -16.43 -7.67 -5.09
N GLY A 56 -16.38 -8.40 -6.20
CA GLY A 56 -16.95 -7.96 -7.48
C GLY A 56 -18.48 -8.03 -7.58
N GLY A 57 -19.17 -8.55 -6.57
CA GLY A 57 -20.63 -8.64 -6.54
C GLY A 57 -21.35 -7.31 -6.25
N GLU A 58 -20.62 -6.29 -5.78
CA GLU A 58 -21.19 -5.01 -5.34
C GLU A 58 -20.32 -3.82 -5.78
N VAL A 59 -20.92 -2.63 -5.80
CA VAL A 59 -20.19 -1.38 -6.09
C VAL A 59 -19.21 -1.11 -4.94
N THR A 60 -17.92 -1.29 -5.21
CA THR A 60 -16.85 -1.15 -4.22
C THR A 60 -15.90 -0.01 -4.58
N SER A 61 -15.50 0.78 -3.59
CA SER A 61 -14.44 1.79 -3.76
C SER A 61 -13.08 1.13 -3.96
N GLY A 62 -12.32 1.57 -4.97
CA GLY A 62 -10.96 1.09 -5.23
C GLY A 62 -9.87 1.68 -4.32
N ARG A 63 -10.27 2.48 -3.32
CA ARG A 63 -9.34 3.17 -2.42
C ARG A 63 -8.63 2.17 -1.50
N ASN A 64 -7.37 2.43 -1.19
CA ASN A 64 -6.53 1.58 -0.34
C ASN A 64 -6.31 0.16 -0.89
N ILE A 65 -6.44 -0.01 -2.22
CA ILE A 65 -6.27 -1.29 -2.90
C ILE A 65 -5.13 -1.18 -3.92
N ILE A 66 -4.17 -2.11 -3.84
CA ILE A 66 -3.09 -2.27 -4.80
C ILE A 66 -3.35 -3.55 -5.59
N PHE A 67 -3.60 -3.38 -6.89
CA PHE A 67 -3.79 -4.51 -7.79
C PHE A 67 -2.45 -5.03 -8.31
N MET A 68 -2.25 -6.33 -8.16
CA MET A 68 -1.04 -7.01 -8.57
C MET A 68 -1.41 -8.33 -9.25
N PRO A 69 -1.27 -8.45 -10.60
CA PRO A 69 -1.69 -9.66 -11.33
C PRO A 69 -0.97 -10.93 -10.89
N ARG A 70 0.28 -10.81 -10.44
CA ARG A 70 1.07 -11.89 -9.86
C ARG A 70 1.89 -11.36 -8.70
N PHE A 71 1.84 -12.04 -7.56
CA PHE A 71 2.61 -11.68 -6.39
C PHE A 71 4.10 -11.65 -6.71
N ASP A 72 4.68 -10.47 -6.59
CA ASP A 72 6.11 -10.21 -6.69
C ASP A 72 6.47 -9.15 -5.66
N ARG A 73 7.20 -9.57 -4.64
CA ARG A 73 7.61 -8.73 -3.52
C ARG A 73 8.49 -7.57 -3.95
N ASN A 74 9.35 -7.78 -4.93
CA ASN A 74 10.25 -6.74 -5.45
C ASN A 74 9.48 -5.74 -6.31
N ALA A 75 8.51 -6.21 -7.11
CA ALA A 75 7.65 -5.32 -7.89
C ALA A 75 6.81 -4.43 -6.96
N LEU A 76 6.29 -4.98 -5.86
CA LEU A 76 5.56 -4.23 -4.83
C LEU A 76 6.40 -3.13 -4.20
N ASP A 77 7.60 -3.48 -3.75
CA ASP A 77 8.56 -2.55 -3.14
C ASP A 77 8.94 -1.42 -4.11
N ASN A 78 9.24 -1.77 -5.36
CA ASN A 78 9.55 -0.80 -6.41
C ASN A 78 8.36 0.12 -6.74
N PHE A 79 7.14 -0.40 -6.73
CA PHE A 79 5.93 0.38 -6.93
C PHE A 79 5.75 1.43 -5.83
N LEU A 80 5.85 1.03 -4.56
CA LEU A 80 5.74 1.94 -3.40
C LEU A 80 6.85 3.00 -3.39
N LYS A 81 8.10 2.59 -3.70
CA LYS A 81 9.23 3.50 -3.90
C LYS A 81 8.97 4.50 -5.02
N GLY A 82 8.45 4.04 -6.15
CA GLY A 82 8.12 4.88 -7.32
C GLY A 82 7.11 5.95 -6.98
N ILE A 83 6.01 5.58 -6.31
CA ILE A 83 4.98 6.53 -5.87
C ILE A 83 5.58 7.61 -4.98
N CYS A 84 6.38 7.25 -3.98
CA CYS A 84 6.98 8.24 -3.08
C CYS A 84 8.03 9.10 -3.80
N ALA A 85 8.79 8.53 -4.74
CA ALA A 85 9.79 9.25 -5.50
C ALA A 85 9.19 10.30 -6.45
N GLU A 86 8.02 10.04 -7.05
CA GLU A 86 7.28 11.02 -7.88
C GLU A 86 6.82 12.27 -7.11
N GLU A 87 6.73 12.16 -5.79
CA GLU A 87 6.28 13.24 -4.92
C GLU A 87 7.45 14.01 -4.27
N ASN A 88 8.70 13.56 -4.49
CA ASN A 88 9.89 14.27 -4.02
C ASN A 88 9.95 15.69 -4.61
N GLY A 89 10.02 16.69 -3.73
CA GLY A 89 10.08 18.11 -4.10
C GLY A 89 8.72 18.82 -4.16
N LYS A 90 7.61 18.09 -3.96
CA LYS A 90 6.27 18.69 -3.76
C LYS A 90 6.03 18.99 -2.28
N SER A 91 4.96 19.72 -1.98
CA SER A 91 4.57 19.96 -0.59
C SER A 91 4.23 18.64 0.11
N SER A 92 4.52 18.56 1.40
CA SER A 92 4.24 17.38 2.23
C SER A 92 2.75 17.03 2.23
N GLU A 93 1.88 18.03 2.27
CA GLU A 93 0.43 17.88 2.28
C GLU A 93 -0.11 17.21 1.00
N THR A 94 0.35 17.61 -0.19
CA THR A 94 -0.07 16.99 -1.46
C THR A 94 0.40 15.54 -1.56
N THR A 95 1.59 15.26 -1.06
CA THR A 95 2.17 13.91 -1.04
C THR A 95 1.37 12.98 -0.13
N MET A 96 1.03 13.44 1.09
CA MET A 96 0.23 12.66 2.04
C MET A 96 -1.18 12.39 1.52
N LEU A 97 -1.82 13.34 0.85
CA LEU A 97 -3.15 13.12 0.24
C LEU A 97 -3.13 12.06 -0.87
N LYS A 98 -2.08 12.01 -1.70
CA LYS A 98 -1.94 10.97 -2.73
C LYS A 98 -1.70 9.60 -2.09
N ILE A 99 -0.88 9.54 -1.04
CA ILE A 99 -0.59 8.31 -0.31
C ILE A 99 -1.82 7.79 0.44
N ASP A 100 -2.64 8.67 1.02
CA ASP A 100 -3.91 8.34 1.68
C ASP A 100 -4.98 7.78 0.71
N GLY A 101 -4.78 7.92 -0.60
CA GLY A 101 -5.58 7.20 -1.61
C GLY A 101 -5.16 5.74 -1.81
N ILE A 102 -3.92 5.41 -1.45
CA ILE A 102 -3.24 4.14 -1.73
C ILE A 102 -3.20 3.25 -0.48
N GLY A 103 -3.13 3.84 0.70
CA GLY A 103 -3.31 3.15 1.96
C GLY A 103 -4.07 4.01 2.96
N GLU A 104 -4.79 3.35 3.85
CA GLU A 104 -5.51 3.99 4.94
C GLU A 104 -4.52 4.46 5.99
N TRP A 105 -4.45 5.78 6.18
CA TRP A 105 -3.53 6.37 7.14
C TRP A 105 -3.96 6.10 8.60
N GLU A 106 -3.07 5.52 9.40
CA GLU A 106 -3.32 5.17 10.80
C GLU A 106 -3.74 6.37 11.70
N TYR A 107 -3.29 7.58 11.37
CA TYR A 107 -3.58 8.79 12.16
C TYR A 107 -5.05 9.22 12.09
N ARG A 108 -5.82 8.75 11.09
CA ARG A 108 -7.24 9.10 10.94
C ARG A 108 -8.10 8.67 12.14
N TYR A 109 -7.62 7.75 12.98
CA TYR A 109 -8.33 7.26 14.18
C TYR A 109 -7.91 7.92 15.50
N ARG A 110 -6.96 8.87 15.50
CA ARG A 110 -6.61 9.69 16.68
C ARG A 110 -7.42 10.98 16.71
N SER A 111 -8.72 10.85 16.98
CA SER A 111 -9.65 11.95 17.24
C SER A 111 -10.38 11.76 18.57
#